data_AF-A0A3D0PBQ3-F1
#
_entry.id   AF-A0A3D0PBQ3-F1
#
_cell.length_a   1.000
_cell.length_b   1.000
_cell.length_c   1.000
_cell.angle_alpha   90.00
_cell.angle_beta   90.00
_cell.angle_gamma   90.00
#
_symmetry.space_group_name_H-M   'P 1'
#
loop_
_entity.id
_entity.type
_entity.pdbx_description
1 polymer ?
#
loop_
_entity_poly.entity_id
_entity_poly.type
_entity_poly.pdbx_seq_one_letter_code
_entity_poly.pdbx_strand_id
1 'polypeptide(L)'
;VLELLPGVPISHARHRLKLFDTDDASPRPLAAKLLERPRLLQRIRQVLNLDRSYISCFNVGELERQLSETLQVPLLGTDPALAYWGSKAGSRELFSRCGLTHPAGSELVHSFSDLVEACAELVERESELQRAVVKLNEGFSGEGNAPLELAGLERSNAAGLRQQLSERLEQLPMPAAGWRELLVSQGALVEAWLSGGEELSSPSVQGMIHPGGHVEVLSTHEQLLGGPSGQTYLGCQFPARDHYRCELQRWGLAVGAELAKLG
;
A
#
# COMPACT_ATOMS: atom_id res chain seq x y z
N VAL A 1 -24.19 -5.57 -8.13
CA VAL A 1 -23.43 -6.30 -7.07
C VAL A 1 -24.14 -7.56 -6.61
N LEU A 2 -25.38 -7.53 -6.13
CA LEU A 2 -26.08 -8.76 -5.71
C LEU A 2 -26.30 -9.77 -6.86
N GLU A 3 -26.37 -9.29 -8.10
CA GLU A 3 -26.47 -10.11 -9.31
C GLU A 3 -25.19 -10.89 -9.64
N LEU A 4 -24.07 -10.55 -8.97
CA LEU A 4 -22.77 -11.20 -9.17
C LEU A 4 -22.57 -12.40 -8.24
N LEU A 5 -23.54 -12.74 -7.38
CA LEU A 5 -23.47 -13.89 -6.50
C LEU A 5 -23.81 -15.18 -7.28
N PRO A 6 -22.83 -16.03 -7.61
CA PRO A 6 -23.08 -17.21 -8.42
C PRO A 6 -24.02 -18.17 -7.66
N GLY A 7 -25.03 -18.68 -8.35
CA GLY A 7 -25.97 -19.67 -7.80
C GLY A 7 -27.00 -19.14 -6.80
N VAL A 8 -27.11 -17.81 -6.61
CA VAL A 8 -28.11 -17.21 -5.70
C VAL A 8 -29.04 -16.27 -6.46
N PRO A 9 -30.36 -16.52 -6.52
CA PRO A 9 -31.32 -15.58 -7.08
C PRO A 9 -31.27 -14.22 -6.36
N ILE A 10 -31.36 -13.13 -7.11
CA ILE A 10 -31.29 -11.75 -6.58
C ILE A 10 -32.31 -11.52 -5.46
N SER A 11 -33.53 -12.04 -5.62
CA SER A 11 -34.59 -11.95 -4.60
C SER A 11 -34.18 -12.59 -3.27
N HIS A 12 -33.50 -13.74 -3.33
CA HIS A 12 -33.02 -14.46 -2.14
C HIS A 12 -31.85 -13.69 -1.49
N ALA A 13 -30.92 -13.18 -2.28
CA ALA A 13 -29.81 -12.36 -1.78
C ALA A 13 -30.35 -11.10 -1.08
N ARG A 14 -31.32 -10.41 -1.68
CA ARG A 14 -31.94 -9.21 -1.12
C ARG A 14 -32.68 -9.48 0.19
N HIS A 15 -33.39 -10.60 0.31
CA HIS A 15 -34.06 -10.98 1.57
C HIS A 15 -33.09 -11.23 2.73
N ARG A 16 -31.86 -11.68 2.43
CA ARG A 16 -30.83 -11.97 3.42
C ARG A 16 -29.94 -10.77 3.75
N LEU A 17 -29.95 -9.73 2.91
CA LEU A 17 -29.20 -8.51 3.13
C LEU A 17 -29.84 -7.67 4.26
N LYS A 18 -29.05 -7.39 5.30
CA LYS A 18 -29.40 -6.44 6.35
C LYS A 18 -28.49 -5.23 6.24
N LEU A 19 -29.08 -4.06 6.10
CA LEU A 19 -28.36 -2.79 6.08
C LEU A 19 -28.61 -2.07 7.40
N PHE A 20 -27.53 -1.57 7.99
CA PHE A 20 -27.56 -0.78 9.22
C PHE A 20 -27.01 0.60 8.90
N ASP A 21 -27.70 1.62 9.40
CA ASP A 21 -27.32 3.02 9.21
C ASP A 21 -26.94 3.62 10.56
N THR A 22 -25.89 4.44 10.56
CA THR A 22 -25.43 5.19 11.73
C THR A 22 -26.11 6.55 11.86
N ASP A 23 -26.85 6.98 10.83
CA ASP A 23 -27.48 8.31 10.71
C ASP A 23 -26.44 9.43 10.91
N ASP A 24 -25.29 9.29 10.23
CA ASP A 24 -24.13 10.17 10.39
C ASP A 24 -23.35 10.26 9.08
N ALA A 25 -23.52 11.40 8.39
CA ALA A 25 -22.90 11.69 7.11
C ALA A 25 -21.48 12.31 7.23
N SER A 26 -20.91 12.43 8.44
CA SER A 26 -19.57 12.98 8.61
C SER A 26 -18.49 12.09 7.97
N PRO A 27 -17.33 12.62 7.57
CA PRO A 27 -16.24 11.84 6.97
C PRO A 27 -15.43 11.05 8.02
N ARG A 28 -16.06 10.64 9.13
CA ARG A 28 -15.41 9.85 10.19
C ARG A 28 -15.40 8.36 9.83
N PRO A 29 -14.40 7.58 10.30
CA PRO A 29 -14.38 6.13 10.12
C PRO A 29 -15.67 5.46 10.61
N LEU A 30 -16.20 4.51 9.83
CA LEU A 30 -17.44 3.81 10.16
C LEU A 30 -17.34 3.03 11.47
N ALA A 31 -16.19 2.40 11.75
CA ALA A 31 -15.99 1.67 13.00
C ALA A 31 -16.12 2.57 14.24
N ALA A 32 -15.57 3.79 14.22
CA ALA A 32 -15.76 4.75 15.31
C ALA A 32 -17.24 5.09 15.52
N LYS A 33 -17.96 5.39 14.44
CA LYS A 33 -19.41 5.69 14.51
C LYS A 33 -20.20 4.53 15.10
N LEU A 34 -19.85 3.29 14.77
CA LEU A 34 -20.49 2.09 15.30
C LEU A 34 -20.17 1.89 16.79
N LEU A 35 -18.91 2.03 17.20
CA LEU A 35 -18.46 1.91 18.59
C LEU A 35 -19.15 2.91 19.52
N GLU A 36 -19.46 4.11 19.03
CA GLU A 36 -20.23 5.14 19.76
C GLU A 36 -21.72 4.80 19.92
N ARG A 37 -22.21 3.72 19.29
CA ARG A 37 -23.65 3.36 19.24
C ARG A 37 -23.90 1.94 19.79
N PRO A 38 -23.80 1.70 21.11
CA PRO A 38 -23.97 0.37 21.70
C PRO A 38 -25.30 -0.33 21.35
N ARG A 39 -26.40 0.43 21.25
CA ARG A 39 -27.71 -0.11 20.86
C ARG A 39 -27.72 -0.60 19.41
N LEU A 40 -26.99 0.07 18.51
CA LEU A 40 -26.87 -0.35 17.11
C LEU A 40 -26.02 -1.62 17.02
N LEU A 41 -24.89 -1.67 17.73
CA LEU A 41 -24.06 -2.88 17.83
C LEU A 41 -24.84 -4.07 18.37
N GLN A 42 -25.68 -3.88 19.39
CA GLN A 42 -26.55 -4.93 19.91
C GLN A 42 -27.52 -5.46 18.85
N ARG A 43 -28.13 -4.57 18.06
CA ARG A 43 -29.03 -4.96 16.94
C ARG A 43 -28.30 -5.72 15.84
N ILE A 44 -27.07 -5.30 15.51
CA ILE A 44 -26.21 -6.02 14.57
C ILE A 44 -25.92 -7.41 15.13
N ARG A 45 -25.44 -7.51 16.37
CA ARG A 45 -25.12 -8.79 17.02
C ARG A 45 -26.30 -9.76 17.06
N GLN A 46 -27.52 -9.27 17.26
CA GLN A 46 -28.74 -10.10 17.29
C GLN A 46 -29.08 -10.79 15.97
N VAL A 47 -28.63 -10.26 14.83
CA VAL A 47 -28.92 -10.86 13.51
C VAL A 47 -27.77 -11.73 12.99
N LEU A 48 -26.62 -11.73 13.67
CA LEU A 48 -25.46 -12.52 13.29
C LEU A 48 -25.55 -13.93 13.84
N ASN A 49 -25.04 -14.89 13.06
CA ASN A 49 -24.68 -16.20 13.57
C ASN A 49 -23.20 -16.17 13.94
N LEU A 50 -22.90 -16.00 15.23
CA LEU A 50 -21.53 -15.73 15.70
C LEU A 50 -20.53 -16.82 15.33
N ASP A 51 -20.97 -18.08 15.27
CA ASP A 51 -20.12 -19.22 14.92
C ASP A 51 -19.82 -19.30 13.40
N ARG A 52 -20.49 -18.47 12.59
CA ARG A 52 -20.42 -18.50 11.12
C ARG A 52 -20.30 -17.11 10.49
N SER A 53 -19.89 -16.12 11.27
CA SER A 53 -19.74 -14.74 10.81
C SER A 53 -18.31 -14.28 11.03
N TYR A 54 -17.83 -13.44 10.13
CA TYR A 54 -16.61 -12.66 10.29
C TYR A 54 -16.84 -11.25 9.76
N ILE A 55 -16.06 -10.30 10.22
CA ILE A 55 -16.03 -8.92 9.74
C ILE A 55 -15.05 -8.85 8.58
N SER A 56 -15.43 -8.20 7.49
CA SER A 56 -14.53 -7.84 6.40
C SER A 56 -14.57 -6.33 6.21
N CYS A 57 -13.38 -5.71 6.21
CA CYS A 57 -13.20 -4.27 6.10
C CYS A 57 -12.31 -3.94 4.90
N PHE A 58 -12.45 -2.73 4.35
CA PHE A 58 -11.54 -2.26 3.30
C PHE A 58 -10.13 -2.03 3.85
N ASN A 59 -10.04 -1.40 5.02
CA ASN A 59 -8.81 -1.20 5.76
C ASN A 59 -9.02 -1.73 7.18
N VAL A 60 -7.99 -2.34 7.75
CA VAL A 60 -7.99 -2.77 9.14
C VAL A 60 -7.03 -1.88 9.92
N GLY A 61 -7.58 -1.14 10.89
CA GLY A 61 -6.82 -0.41 11.90
C GLY A 61 -7.31 -0.74 13.30
N GLU A 62 -6.91 0.11 14.25
CA GLU A 62 -7.25 -0.07 15.67
C GLU A 62 -8.77 -0.07 15.92
N LEU A 63 -9.51 0.77 15.19
CA LEU A 63 -10.97 0.88 15.34
C LEU A 63 -11.69 -0.39 14.86
N GLU A 64 -11.24 -1.00 13.77
CA GLU A 64 -11.79 -2.27 13.27
C GLU A 64 -11.48 -3.42 14.22
N ARG A 65 -10.27 -3.44 14.81
CA ARG A 65 -9.92 -4.39 15.88
C ARG A 65 -10.85 -4.24 17.08
N GLN A 66 -11.01 -3.01 17.59
CA GLN A 66 -11.89 -2.73 18.73
C GLN A 66 -13.36 -3.09 18.42
N LEU A 67 -13.83 -2.85 17.19
CA LEU A 67 -15.16 -3.23 16.74
C LEU A 67 -15.35 -4.76 16.75
N SER A 68 -14.36 -5.50 16.25
CA SER A 68 -14.31 -6.96 16.27
C SER A 68 -14.39 -7.52 17.70
N GLU A 69 -13.58 -6.98 18.61
CA GLU A 69 -13.59 -7.36 20.02
C GLU A 69 -14.93 -7.03 20.69
N THR A 70 -15.49 -5.85 20.42
CA THR A 70 -16.78 -5.43 21.01
C THR A 70 -17.93 -6.32 20.52
N LEU A 71 -17.93 -6.66 19.24
CA LEU A 71 -18.94 -7.54 18.66
C LEU A 71 -18.69 -9.02 18.94
N GLN A 72 -17.49 -9.42 19.41
CA GLN A 72 -17.05 -10.81 19.53
C GLN A 72 -17.30 -11.59 18.22
N VAL A 73 -16.85 -11.00 17.11
CA VAL A 73 -16.95 -11.57 15.76
C VAL A 73 -15.56 -11.49 15.13
N PRO A 74 -14.96 -12.60 14.64
CA PRO A 74 -13.63 -12.59 14.06
C PRO A 74 -13.47 -11.55 12.96
N LEU A 75 -12.34 -10.84 12.95
CA LEU A 75 -11.96 -9.94 11.87
C LEU A 75 -11.16 -10.70 10.81
N LEU A 76 -11.67 -10.76 9.58
CA LEU A 76 -10.93 -11.23 8.42
C LEU A 76 -10.13 -10.08 7.84
N GLY A 77 -8.92 -9.89 8.35
CA GLY A 77 -7.94 -8.94 7.82
C GLY A 77 -6.66 -8.95 8.65
N THR A 78 -5.68 -8.18 8.21
CA THR A 78 -4.34 -8.12 8.80
C THR A 78 -4.37 -7.47 10.18
N ASP A 79 -3.69 -8.07 11.16
CA ASP A 79 -3.52 -7.44 12.49
C ASP A 79 -2.84 -6.07 12.32
N PRO A 80 -3.36 -4.97 12.91
CA PRO A 80 -2.71 -3.66 12.89
C PRO A 80 -1.25 -3.67 13.36
N ALA A 81 -0.86 -4.61 14.22
CA ALA A 81 0.52 -4.78 14.66
C ALA A 81 1.49 -5.14 13.50
N LEU A 82 0.96 -5.65 12.39
CA LEU A 82 1.70 -6.04 11.19
C LEU A 82 1.68 -4.97 10.10
N ALA A 83 1.12 -3.78 10.38
CA ALA A 83 1.00 -2.69 9.42
C ALA A 83 2.35 -2.28 8.78
N TYR A 84 3.47 -2.46 9.50
CA TYR A 84 4.82 -2.25 8.98
C TYR A 84 5.05 -2.94 7.62
N TRP A 85 4.54 -4.17 7.45
CA TRP A 85 4.73 -4.94 6.23
C TRP A 85 3.95 -4.40 5.02
N GLY A 86 2.95 -3.53 5.26
CA GLY A 86 2.27 -2.77 4.21
C GLY A 86 2.95 -1.45 3.85
N SER A 87 3.94 -1.00 4.63
CA SER A 87 4.71 0.21 4.35
C SER A 87 5.71 0.01 3.21
N LYS A 88 6.25 1.10 2.66
CA LYS A 88 7.27 1.01 1.61
C LYS A 88 8.59 0.43 2.13
N ALA A 89 9.00 0.81 3.33
CA ALA A 89 10.19 0.23 3.96
C ALA A 89 10.01 -1.29 4.20
N GLY A 90 8.89 -1.70 4.79
CA GLY A 90 8.60 -3.12 5.03
C GLY A 90 8.47 -3.93 3.74
N SER A 91 7.91 -3.34 2.68
CA SER A 91 7.85 -3.98 1.35
C SER A 91 9.23 -4.24 0.76
N ARG A 92 10.16 -3.26 0.86
CA ARG A 92 11.56 -3.43 0.41
C ARG A 92 12.24 -4.56 1.20
N GLU A 93 12.08 -4.56 2.51
CA GLU A 93 12.63 -5.60 3.37
C GLU A 93 12.08 -6.99 3.00
N LEU A 94 10.76 -7.12 2.77
CA LEU A 94 10.15 -8.38 2.33
C LEU A 94 10.70 -8.87 1.01
N PHE A 95 10.84 -7.98 0.04
CA PHE A 95 11.40 -8.34 -1.27
C PHE A 95 12.85 -8.82 -1.13
N SER A 96 13.67 -8.13 -0.32
CA SER A 96 15.02 -8.59 0.03
C SER A 96 15.03 -9.96 0.70
N ARG A 97 14.16 -10.20 1.70
CA ARG A 97 14.03 -11.50 2.39
C ARG A 97 13.62 -12.64 1.44
N CYS A 98 12.80 -12.32 0.44
CA CYS A 98 12.36 -13.26 -0.59
C CYS A 98 13.39 -13.43 -1.73
N GLY A 99 14.51 -12.69 -1.72
CA GLY A 99 15.47 -12.68 -2.81
C GLY A 99 14.92 -12.10 -4.12
N LEU A 100 13.89 -11.25 -4.03
CA LEU A 100 13.28 -10.59 -5.19
C LEU A 100 14.08 -9.34 -5.57
N THR A 101 14.30 -9.16 -6.86
CA THR A 101 14.95 -7.96 -7.38
C THR A 101 14.04 -6.75 -7.21
N HIS A 102 14.60 -5.66 -6.70
CA HIS A 102 13.90 -4.39 -6.53
C HIS A 102 14.87 -3.23 -6.79
N PRO A 103 14.38 -2.01 -7.08
CA PRO A 103 15.24 -0.86 -7.32
C PRO A 103 16.21 -0.60 -6.17
N ALA A 104 17.42 -0.14 -6.52
CA ALA A 104 18.32 0.47 -5.56
C ALA A 104 17.60 1.60 -4.84
N GLY A 105 17.80 1.71 -3.53
CA GLY A 105 17.15 2.73 -2.72
C GLY A 105 17.83 2.93 -1.38
N SER A 106 17.25 3.78 -0.56
CA SER A 106 17.72 4.06 0.80
C SER A 106 16.95 3.26 1.84
N GLU A 107 17.50 3.25 3.04
CA GLU A 107 16.74 2.97 4.26
C GLU A 107 15.72 4.10 4.53
N LEU A 108 14.84 3.83 5.49
CA LEU A 108 13.84 4.80 5.94
C LEU A 108 14.50 5.91 6.78
N VAL A 109 14.19 7.17 6.45
CA VAL A 109 14.69 8.36 7.17
C VAL A 109 13.54 9.26 7.63
N HIS A 110 13.78 10.01 8.70
CA HIS A 110 12.74 10.83 9.38
C HIS A 110 13.07 12.32 9.43
N SER A 111 14.14 12.76 8.77
CA SER A 111 14.51 14.16 8.71
C SER A 111 14.86 14.58 7.29
N PHE A 112 14.70 15.86 7.00
CA PHE A 112 15.01 16.40 5.69
C PHE A 112 16.51 16.28 5.38
N SER A 113 17.37 16.51 6.38
CA SER A 113 18.83 16.36 6.22
C SER A 113 19.19 14.91 5.89
N ASP A 114 18.60 13.94 6.59
CA ASP A 114 18.88 12.53 6.34
C ASP A 114 18.35 12.09 4.97
N LEU A 115 17.24 12.69 4.50
CA LEU A 115 16.76 12.46 3.14
C LEU A 115 17.70 13.02 2.07
N VAL A 116 18.35 14.16 2.32
CA VAL A 116 19.39 14.69 1.44
C VAL A 116 20.58 13.74 1.37
N GLU A 117 21.04 13.24 2.52
CA GLU A 117 22.13 12.26 2.58
C GLU A 117 21.76 10.95 1.88
N ALA A 118 20.55 10.42 2.12
CA ALA A 118 20.05 9.22 1.46
C ALA A 118 20.02 9.38 -0.08
N CYS A 119 19.64 10.57 -0.58
CA CYS A 119 19.72 10.86 -2.01
C CYS A 119 21.17 10.91 -2.52
N ALA A 120 22.08 11.51 -1.75
CA ALA A 120 23.50 11.60 -2.12
C ALA A 120 24.14 10.20 -2.20
N GLU A 121 23.92 9.36 -1.20
CA GLU A 121 24.41 7.98 -1.17
C GLU A 121 23.89 7.15 -2.35
N LEU A 122 22.61 7.32 -2.71
CA LEU A 122 22.03 6.66 -3.89
C LEU A 122 22.71 7.14 -5.19
N VAL A 123 22.94 8.44 -5.34
CA VAL A 123 23.61 9.04 -6.51
C VAL A 123 25.07 8.60 -6.63
N GLU A 124 25.76 8.44 -5.50
CA GLU A 124 27.14 7.97 -5.44
C GLU A 124 27.24 6.48 -5.81
N ARG A 125 26.30 5.65 -5.34
CA ARG A 125 26.23 4.23 -5.68
C ARG A 125 25.78 3.97 -7.13
N GLU A 126 24.84 4.79 -7.63
CA GLU A 126 24.27 4.67 -8.97
C GLU A 126 24.70 5.86 -9.85
N SER A 127 25.96 5.85 -10.27
CA SER A 127 26.60 7.00 -10.94
C SER A 127 25.96 7.42 -12.27
N GLU A 128 25.18 6.54 -12.91
CA GLU A 128 24.47 6.83 -14.16
C GLU A 128 22.99 7.21 -13.95
N LEU A 129 22.50 7.15 -12.71
CA LEU A 129 21.11 7.41 -12.38
C LEU A 129 20.71 8.85 -12.73
N GLN A 130 19.73 8.99 -13.62
CA GLN A 130 19.24 10.30 -14.09
C GLN A 130 18.03 10.81 -13.31
N ARG A 131 17.27 9.90 -12.70
CA ARG A 131 16.09 10.21 -11.90
C ARG A 131 15.95 9.25 -10.73
N ALA A 132 15.41 9.75 -9.64
CA ALA A 132 14.95 8.97 -8.51
C ALA A 132 13.48 9.28 -8.21
N VAL A 133 12.92 8.58 -7.25
CA VAL A 133 11.60 8.89 -6.67
C VAL A 133 11.72 8.92 -5.16
N VAL A 134 11.32 10.04 -4.56
CA VAL A 134 11.12 10.14 -3.12
C VAL A 134 9.73 9.61 -2.80
N LYS A 135 9.65 8.74 -1.80
CA LYS A 135 8.41 8.11 -1.38
C LYS A 135 8.21 8.26 0.12
N LEU A 136 7.11 8.88 0.55
CA LEU A 136 6.66 8.82 1.93
C LEU A 136 6.34 7.36 2.31
N ASN A 137 6.68 6.93 3.51
CA ASN A 137 6.61 5.51 3.89
C ASN A 137 5.20 4.93 3.76
N GLU A 138 4.22 5.63 4.31
CA GLU A 138 2.81 5.30 4.14
C GLU A 138 2.19 6.12 3.00
N GLY A 139 1.08 5.60 2.46
CA GLY A 139 0.31 6.24 1.40
C GLY A 139 0.05 5.29 0.24
N PHE A 140 -1.11 5.46 -0.39
CA PHE A 140 -1.61 4.62 -1.48
C PHE A 140 -1.71 5.42 -2.80
N SER A 141 -1.83 4.71 -3.92
CA SER A 141 -2.14 5.28 -5.24
C SER A 141 -1.23 6.41 -5.73
N GLY A 142 0.02 6.47 -5.26
CA GLY A 142 1.01 7.48 -5.66
C GLY A 142 0.91 8.82 -4.92
N GLU A 143 0.01 8.96 -3.95
CA GLU A 143 -0.20 10.23 -3.20
C GLU A 143 1.02 10.67 -2.36
N GLY A 144 1.99 9.77 -2.15
CA GLY A 144 3.23 10.02 -1.41
C GLY A 144 4.50 9.94 -2.25
N ASN A 145 4.41 9.90 -3.58
CA ASN A 145 5.57 9.71 -4.46
C ASN A 145 5.85 10.97 -5.28
N ALA A 146 7.09 11.44 -5.31
CA ALA A 146 7.52 12.51 -6.19
C ALA A 146 8.81 12.16 -6.95
N PRO A 147 8.84 12.37 -8.27
CA PRO A 147 10.06 12.22 -9.05
C PRO A 147 11.08 13.29 -8.66
N LEU A 148 12.33 12.88 -8.49
CA LEU A 148 13.48 13.73 -8.24
C LEU A 148 14.41 13.63 -9.46
N GLU A 149 14.57 14.73 -10.18
CA GLU A 149 15.54 14.80 -11.28
C GLU A 149 16.95 14.82 -10.70
N LEU A 150 17.85 13.99 -11.24
CA LEU A 150 19.26 13.87 -10.86
C LEU A 150 20.20 14.22 -12.03
N ALA A 151 19.66 14.36 -13.23
CA ALA A 151 20.40 14.84 -14.39
C ALA A 151 21.03 16.21 -14.11
N GLY A 152 22.25 16.41 -14.63
CA GLY A 152 22.99 17.67 -14.51
C GLY A 152 23.54 18.00 -13.11
N LEU A 153 23.44 17.09 -12.13
CA LEU A 153 24.13 17.27 -10.84
C LEU A 153 25.65 17.21 -11.04
N GLU A 154 26.36 18.17 -10.48
CA GLU A 154 27.82 18.09 -10.35
C GLU A 154 28.17 17.11 -9.22
N ARG A 155 28.80 15.98 -9.56
CA ARG A 155 29.10 14.89 -8.62
C ARG A 155 30.54 14.88 -8.10
N SER A 156 31.41 15.76 -8.61
CA SER A 156 32.84 15.84 -8.23
C SER A 156 33.09 16.38 -6.83
N ASN A 157 32.14 17.15 -6.27
CA ASN A 157 32.24 17.75 -4.95
C ASN A 157 31.10 17.25 -4.06
N ALA A 158 31.43 16.50 -3.01
CA ALA A 158 30.47 15.90 -2.09
C ALA A 158 29.59 16.94 -1.36
N ALA A 159 30.14 18.09 -0.96
CA ALA A 159 29.36 19.14 -0.30
C ALA A 159 28.47 19.89 -1.32
N GLY A 160 29.00 20.15 -2.51
CA GLY A 160 28.24 20.76 -3.60
C GLY A 160 27.08 19.87 -4.08
N LEU A 161 27.26 18.55 -4.09
CA LEU A 161 26.20 17.59 -4.41
C LEU A 161 25.05 17.66 -3.41
N ARG A 162 25.35 17.64 -2.10
CA ARG A 162 24.34 17.74 -1.03
C ARG A 162 23.57 19.06 -1.10
N GLN A 163 24.26 20.16 -1.38
CA GLN A 163 23.60 21.45 -1.57
C GLN A 163 22.62 21.42 -2.75
N GLN A 164 23.05 20.94 -3.93
CA GLN A 164 22.18 20.83 -5.11
C GLN A 164 20.98 19.90 -4.85
N LEU A 165 21.18 18.79 -4.14
CA LEU A 165 20.11 17.87 -3.77
C LEU A 165 19.12 18.52 -2.79
N SER A 166 19.62 19.24 -1.78
CA SER A 166 18.79 20.00 -0.84
C SER A 166 17.89 21.00 -1.57
N GLU A 167 18.45 21.79 -2.48
CA GLU A 167 17.70 22.78 -3.28
C GLU A 167 16.62 22.11 -4.15
N ARG A 168 16.93 20.96 -4.77
CA ARG A 168 15.94 20.18 -5.55
C ARG A 168 14.85 19.58 -4.66
N LEU A 169 15.19 19.08 -3.48
CA LEU A 169 14.24 18.52 -2.52
C LEU A 169 13.33 19.60 -1.92
N GLU A 170 13.82 20.84 -1.76
CA GLU A 170 12.99 21.98 -1.34
C GLU A 170 11.89 22.32 -2.34
N GLN A 171 12.17 22.14 -3.63
CA GLN A 171 11.25 22.41 -4.74
C GLN A 171 10.51 21.16 -5.22
N LEU A 172 10.65 20.04 -4.52
CA LEU A 172 10.08 18.76 -4.92
C LEU A 172 8.54 18.85 -4.93
N PRO A 173 7.87 18.52 -6.05
CA PRO A 173 6.43 18.63 -6.17
C PRO A 173 5.73 17.43 -5.51
N MET A 174 5.86 17.32 -4.19
CA MET A 174 5.21 16.28 -3.38
C MET A 174 3.68 16.43 -3.45
N PRO A 175 2.93 15.37 -3.81
CA PRO A 175 1.47 15.45 -3.89
C PRO A 175 0.81 15.67 -2.52
N ALA A 176 1.36 15.07 -1.46
CA ALA A 176 0.87 15.26 -0.10
C ALA A 176 1.21 16.65 0.44
N ALA A 177 0.19 17.43 0.77
CA ALA A 177 0.36 18.67 1.53
C ALA A 177 0.97 18.35 2.91
N GLY A 178 1.92 19.18 3.36
CA GLY A 178 2.61 18.93 4.64
C GLY A 178 3.50 17.68 4.63
N TRP A 179 4.10 17.35 3.48
CA TRP A 179 4.95 16.16 3.38
C TRP A 179 6.16 16.19 4.33
N ARG A 180 6.61 17.36 4.79
CA ARG A 180 7.71 17.49 5.75
C ARG A 180 7.30 16.99 7.13
N GLU A 181 6.08 17.29 7.55
CA GLU A 181 5.50 16.78 8.78
C GLU A 181 5.29 15.27 8.69
N LEU A 182 4.84 14.79 7.52
CA LEU A 182 4.74 13.35 7.24
C LEU A 182 6.11 12.66 7.21
N LEU A 183 7.13 13.28 6.63
CA LEU A 183 8.50 12.77 6.69
C LEU A 183 8.93 12.53 8.14
N VAL A 184 8.64 13.47 9.04
CA VAL A 184 8.96 13.28 10.46
C VAL A 184 8.14 12.16 11.09
N SER A 185 6.83 12.13 10.84
CA SER A 185 5.92 11.21 11.55
C SER A 185 5.96 9.76 11.05
N GLN A 186 6.09 9.53 9.75
CA GLN A 186 6.06 8.21 9.12
C GLN A 186 7.33 7.85 8.36
N GLY A 187 8.20 8.81 8.09
CA GLY A 187 9.43 8.62 7.34
C GLY A 187 9.25 8.71 5.82
N ALA A 188 10.37 8.78 5.11
CA ALA A 188 10.44 8.67 3.67
C ALA A 188 11.70 7.89 3.26
N LEU A 189 11.71 7.44 2.02
CA LEU A 189 12.86 6.80 1.39
C LEU A 189 12.99 7.28 -0.06
N VAL A 190 14.15 7.05 -0.66
CA VAL A 190 14.39 7.33 -2.07
C VAL A 190 14.74 6.05 -2.81
N GLU A 191 14.21 5.88 -4.03
CA GLU A 191 14.53 4.75 -4.91
C GLU A 191 14.94 5.23 -6.30
N ALA A 192 15.77 4.43 -6.97
CA ALA A 192 16.09 4.62 -8.37
C ALA A 192 14.81 4.58 -9.22
N TRP A 193 14.69 5.52 -10.15
CA TRP A 193 13.57 5.56 -11.08
C TRP A 193 13.72 4.45 -12.14
N LEU A 194 12.71 3.59 -12.27
CA LEU A 194 12.65 2.62 -13.34
C LEU A 194 12.13 3.29 -14.62
N SER A 195 13.01 3.51 -15.59
CA SER A 195 12.63 4.11 -16.88
C SER A 195 11.89 3.12 -17.77
N GLY A 196 12.32 1.86 -17.81
CA GLY A 196 11.73 0.74 -18.56
C GLY A 196 11.62 0.92 -20.09
N GLY A 197 11.86 2.12 -20.62
CA GLY A 197 11.70 2.45 -22.02
C GLY A 197 10.29 2.13 -22.52
N GLU A 198 10.21 1.60 -23.74
CA GLU A 198 8.96 1.13 -24.35
C GLU A 198 8.40 -0.14 -23.69
N GLU A 199 9.22 -0.86 -22.91
CA GLU A 199 8.83 -2.08 -22.20
C GLU A 199 8.33 -1.81 -20.78
N LEU A 200 8.28 -0.54 -20.35
CA LEU A 200 7.80 -0.17 -19.01
C LEU A 200 6.37 -0.69 -18.80
N SER A 201 6.20 -1.46 -17.74
CA SER A 201 4.92 -2.01 -17.31
C SER A 201 4.78 -1.90 -15.79
N SER A 202 3.54 -1.90 -15.31
CA SER A 202 3.22 -1.87 -13.88
C SER A 202 2.25 -3.00 -13.57
N PRO A 203 2.69 -4.27 -13.62
CA PRO A 203 1.83 -5.39 -13.32
C PRO A 203 1.61 -5.51 -11.80
N SER A 204 0.55 -6.19 -11.41
CA SER A 204 0.22 -6.45 -10.00
C SER A 204 -0.35 -7.85 -9.84
N VAL A 205 -0.01 -8.50 -8.73
CA VAL A 205 -0.60 -9.77 -8.28
C VAL A 205 -1.37 -9.53 -6.99
N GLN A 206 -2.55 -10.12 -6.91
CA GLN A 206 -3.37 -10.09 -5.70
C GLN A 206 -3.44 -11.51 -5.15
N GLY A 207 -3.21 -11.64 -3.84
CA GLY A 207 -3.32 -12.90 -3.13
C GLY A 207 -4.09 -12.76 -1.83
N MET A 208 -4.48 -13.90 -1.26
CA MET A 208 -5.11 -14.02 0.04
C MET A 208 -4.26 -14.94 0.92
N ILE A 209 -4.03 -14.51 2.16
CA ILE A 209 -3.52 -15.39 3.22
C ILE A 209 -4.73 -15.84 4.03
N HIS A 210 -5.07 -17.12 3.91
CA HIS A 210 -6.19 -17.72 4.62
C HIS A 210 -5.82 -18.03 6.07
N PRO A 211 -6.81 -18.14 6.97
CA PRO A 211 -6.58 -18.68 8.31
C PRO A 211 -5.80 -20.00 8.25
N GLY A 212 -4.74 -20.11 9.06
CA GLY A 212 -3.81 -21.24 9.01
C GLY A 212 -2.62 -21.06 8.06
N GLY A 213 -2.47 -19.89 7.43
CA GLY A 213 -1.28 -19.50 6.67
C GLY A 213 -1.24 -20.01 5.24
N HIS A 214 -2.35 -20.55 4.71
CA HIS A 214 -2.42 -20.94 3.30
C HIS A 214 -2.47 -19.70 2.41
N VAL A 215 -1.53 -19.62 1.46
CA VAL A 215 -1.43 -18.50 0.51
C VAL A 215 -2.04 -18.91 -0.82
N GLU A 216 -2.97 -18.10 -1.31
CA GLU A 216 -3.62 -18.28 -2.60
C GLU A 216 -3.39 -17.04 -3.47
N VAL A 217 -3.02 -17.23 -4.74
CA VAL A 217 -3.05 -16.15 -5.73
C VAL A 217 -4.44 -16.08 -6.36
N LEU A 218 -5.07 -14.92 -6.24
CA LEU A 218 -6.42 -14.68 -6.73
C LEU A 218 -6.44 -14.11 -8.15
N SER A 219 -5.54 -13.17 -8.44
CA SER A 219 -5.56 -12.46 -9.71
C SER A 219 -4.19 -11.86 -10.08
N THR A 220 -4.05 -11.50 -11.35
CA THR A 220 -2.96 -10.65 -11.85
C THR A 220 -3.56 -9.61 -12.79
N HIS A 221 -3.01 -8.40 -12.85
CA HIS A 221 -3.47 -7.36 -13.77
C HIS A 221 -2.35 -6.40 -14.19
N GLU A 222 -2.56 -5.72 -15.30
CA GLU A 222 -1.80 -4.52 -15.69
C GLU A 222 -2.42 -3.28 -15.06
N GLN A 223 -1.63 -2.46 -14.38
CA GLN A 223 -2.09 -1.15 -13.94
C GLN A 223 -1.99 -0.13 -15.08
N LEU A 224 -3.07 0.62 -15.27
CA LEU A 224 -3.11 1.79 -16.14
C LEU A 224 -2.76 3.00 -15.29
N LEU A 225 -1.57 3.56 -15.51
CA LEU A 225 -1.08 4.72 -14.78
C LEU A 225 -1.18 5.99 -15.63
N GLY A 226 -1.34 7.13 -14.97
CA GLY A 226 -1.34 8.45 -15.60
C GLY A 226 -1.09 9.56 -14.58
N GLY A 227 -1.73 10.71 -14.80
CA GLY A 227 -1.48 11.92 -14.00
C GLY A 227 -0.15 12.61 -14.38
N PRO A 228 0.16 13.76 -13.77
CA PRO A 228 1.30 14.59 -14.15
C PRO A 228 2.66 13.88 -14.04
N SER A 229 2.79 12.93 -13.11
CA SER A 229 4.01 12.15 -12.89
C SER A 229 3.98 10.75 -13.53
N GLY A 230 2.87 10.36 -14.16
CA GLY A 230 2.69 8.99 -14.69
C GLY A 230 2.59 7.91 -13.61
N GLN A 231 2.32 8.28 -12.35
CA GLN A 231 2.31 7.40 -11.18
C GLN A 231 0.93 7.26 -10.53
N THR A 232 -0.10 7.94 -11.06
CA THR A 232 -1.46 7.87 -10.52
C THR A 232 -2.21 6.71 -11.13
N TYR A 233 -2.78 5.84 -10.29
CA TYR A 233 -3.61 4.71 -10.74
C TYR A 233 -4.93 5.20 -11.35
N LEU A 234 -5.21 4.81 -12.60
CA LEU A 234 -6.44 5.14 -13.33
C LEU A 234 -7.39 3.95 -13.47
N GLY A 235 -6.86 2.73 -13.37
CA GLY A 235 -7.60 1.49 -13.60
C GLY A 235 -6.66 0.35 -13.93
N CYS A 236 -7.21 -0.76 -14.43
CA CYS A 236 -6.42 -1.93 -14.78
C CYS A 236 -7.04 -2.78 -15.89
N GLN A 237 -6.20 -3.62 -16.50
CA GLN A 237 -6.60 -4.66 -17.45
C GLN A 237 -6.27 -6.04 -16.88
N PHE A 238 -7.26 -6.95 -16.91
CA PHE A 238 -7.09 -8.33 -16.46
C PHE A 238 -7.05 -9.30 -17.66
N PRO A 239 -6.23 -10.36 -17.59
CA PRO A 239 -5.13 -10.57 -16.63
C PRO A 239 -3.87 -9.76 -16.98
N ALA A 240 -2.80 -9.89 -16.17
CA ALA A 240 -1.47 -9.43 -16.55
C ALA A 240 -0.94 -10.15 -17.81
N ARG A 241 0.00 -9.52 -18.54
CA ARG A 241 0.52 -10.05 -19.82
C ARG A 241 1.18 -11.43 -19.65
N ASP A 242 1.01 -12.28 -20.65
CA ASP A 242 1.40 -13.70 -20.59
C ASP A 242 2.88 -13.95 -20.27
N HIS A 243 3.79 -13.12 -20.80
CA HIS A 243 5.23 -13.40 -20.73
C HIS A 243 5.84 -13.26 -19.31
N TYR A 244 5.25 -12.48 -18.41
CA TYR A 244 5.67 -12.38 -17.00
C TYR A 244 4.61 -12.82 -15.98
N ARG A 245 3.37 -13.11 -16.40
CA ARG A 245 2.28 -13.46 -15.46
C ARG A 245 2.66 -14.59 -14.51
N CYS A 246 3.22 -15.69 -15.02
CA CYS A 246 3.57 -16.83 -14.17
C CYS A 246 4.69 -16.50 -13.16
N GLU A 247 5.64 -15.64 -13.55
CA GLU A 247 6.69 -15.19 -12.66
C GLU A 247 6.13 -14.27 -11.57
N LEU A 248 5.26 -13.33 -11.95
CA LEU A 248 4.55 -12.45 -11.03
C LEU A 248 3.74 -13.24 -9.99
N GLN A 249 3.07 -14.32 -10.40
CA GLN A 249 2.37 -15.22 -9.47
C GLN A 249 3.32 -15.93 -8.50
N ARG A 250 4.48 -16.40 -8.98
CA ARG A 250 5.50 -17.02 -8.11
C ARG A 250 6.04 -16.02 -7.08
N TRP A 251 6.28 -14.78 -7.48
CA TRP A 251 6.71 -13.71 -6.57
C TRP A 251 5.61 -13.41 -5.53
N GLY A 252 4.35 -13.32 -5.96
CA GLY A 252 3.21 -13.13 -5.06
C GLY A 252 3.08 -14.26 -4.02
N LEU A 253 3.29 -15.52 -4.43
CA LEU A 253 3.31 -16.67 -3.53
C LEU A 253 4.48 -16.62 -2.54
N ALA A 254 5.68 -16.24 -2.99
CA ALA A 254 6.85 -16.13 -2.12
C ALA A 254 6.66 -15.05 -1.05
N VAL A 255 6.22 -13.85 -1.44
CA VAL A 255 5.93 -12.76 -0.51
C VAL A 255 4.80 -13.15 0.44
N GLY A 256 3.72 -13.73 -0.07
CA GLY A 256 2.61 -14.20 0.76
C GLY A 256 3.02 -15.26 1.78
N ALA A 257 3.94 -16.16 1.40
CA ALA A 257 4.45 -17.19 2.30
C ALA A 257 5.33 -16.61 3.42
N GLU A 258 6.15 -15.59 3.13
CA GLU A 258 6.90 -14.89 4.18
C GLU A 258 5.97 -14.09 5.11
N LEU A 259 4.98 -13.38 4.55
CA LEU A 259 3.96 -12.69 5.34
C LEU A 259 3.20 -13.66 6.26
N ALA A 260 2.80 -14.82 5.76
CA ALA A 260 2.08 -15.83 6.55
C ALA A 260 2.91 -16.38 7.74
N LYS A 261 4.25 -16.37 7.66
CA LYS A 261 5.12 -16.75 8.79
C LYS A 261 5.19 -15.67 9.86
N LEU A 262 4.95 -14.40 9.49
CA LEU A 262 5.05 -13.25 10.37
C LEU A 262 3.80 -13.04 11.21
N GLY A 263 2.66 -13.59 10.77
CA GLY A 263 1.37 -13.53 11.47
C GLY A 263 0.23 -13.28 10.51
#